data_AF-A0A137S6F6-F1
#
_entry.id   AF-A0A137S6F6-F1
#
_cell.length_a   1.000
_cell.length_b   1.000
_cell.length_c   1.000
_cell.angle_alpha   90.00
_cell.angle_beta   90.00
_cell.angle_gamma   90.00
#
_symmetry.space_group_name_H-M   'P 1'
#
loop_
_entity.id
_entity.type
_entity.pdbx_description
1 polymer ?
#
loop_
_entity_poly.entity_id
_entity_poly.type
_entity_poly.pdbx_seq_one_letter_code
_entity_poly.pdbx_strand_id
1 'polypeptide(L)'
;MFIGGFVNEFSISRINTDFGIFRISGLWSKESLESLRIDIHSIEVMGTDGWVLLNQSNEKVINLITDLMPTLKTHLLANSR
;
A
#
# COMPACT_ATOMS: atom_id res chain seq x y z
N MET A 1 -9.26 9.93 9.39
CA MET A 1 -10.00 11.02 8.71
C MET A 1 -8.98 11.90 7.99
N PHE A 2 -8.99 11.91 6.66
CA PHE A 2 -8.14 12.81 5.86
C PHE A 2 -8.73 14.23 5.94
N ILE A 3 -7.92 15.22 6.29
CA ILE A 3 -8.36 16.62 6.43
C ILE A 3 -7.59 17.50 5.45
N GLY A 4 -8.25 17.89 4.34
CA GLY A 4 -7.77 18.98 3.48
C GLY A 4 -6.91 18.62 2.26
N GLY A 5 -6.97 17.39 1.73
CA GLY A 5 -6.29 17.01 0.48
C GLY A 5 -7.19 16.20 -0.47
N PHE A 6 -6.82 16.13 -1.75
CA PHE A 6 -7.43 15.20 -2.70
C PHE A 6 -7.10 13.77 -2.28
N VAL A 7 -8.12 13.04 -1.85
CA VAL A 7 -8.01 11.61 -1.54
C VAL A 7 -8.24 10.85 -2.85
N ASN A 8 -7.28 10.02 -3.21
CA ASN A 8 -7.33 9.17 -4.38
C ASN A 8 -7.42 7.71 -3.93
N GLU A 9 -8.32 6.96 -4.54
CA GLU A 9 -8.32 5.52 -4.40
C GLU A 9 -7.18 4.92 -5.23
N PHE A 10 -6.56 3.86 -4.71
CA PHE A 10 -5.59 3.08 -5.46
C PHE A 10 -5.88 1.59 -5.35
N SER A 11 -5.57 0.88 -6.42
CA SER A 11 -5.59 -0.58 -6.47
C SER A 11 -4.38 -1.05 -7.26
N ILE A 12 -3.41 -1.62 -6.55
CA ILE A 12 -2.21 -2.21 -7.12
C ILE A 12 -2.45 -3.71 -7.24
N SER A 13 -2.64 -4.18 -8.47
CA SER A 13 -2.91 -5.60 -8.74
C SER A 13 -1.68 -6.50 -8.52
N ARG A 14 -0.47 -5.93 -8.65
CA ARG A 14 0.81 -6.62 -8.46
C ARG A 14 1.94 -5.63 -8.20
N ILE A 15 2.63 -5.77 -7.08
CA ILE A 15 3.90 -5.09 -6.80
C ILE A 15 4.94 -6.12 -6.35
N ASN A 16 6.07 -6.17 -7.05
CA ASN A 16 7.18 -7.04 -6.68
C ASN A 16 8.07 -6.31 -5.68
N THR A 17 8.38 -6.97 -4.58
CA THR A 17 9.26 -6.46 -3.52
C THR A 17 10.18 -7.58 -3.05
N ASP A 18 11.21 -7.26 -2.29
CA ASP A 18 12.12 -8.26 -1.72
C ASP A 18 11.42 -9.21 -0.73
N PHE A 19 10.25 -8.83 -0.23
CA PHE A 19 9.41 -9.63 0.67
C PHE A 19 8.38 -10.50 -0.06
N GLY A 20 8.31 -10.39 -1.40
CA GLY A 20 7.36 -11.10 -2.23
C GLY A 20 6.50 -10.21 -3.11
N ILE A 21 5.47 -10.81 -3.69
CA ILE A 21 4.56 -10.14 -4.62
C ILE A 21 3.27 -9.83 -3.87
N PHE A 22 2.89 -8.55 -3.87
CA PHE A 22 1.71 -8.08 -3.16
C PHE A 22 0.65 -7.52 -4.09
N ARG A 23 -0.60 -7.62 -3.65
CA ARG A 23 -1.75 -6.89 -4.17
C ARG A 23 -2.29 -6.04 -3.03
N ILE A 24 -2.44 -4.73 -3.28
CA ILE A 24 -2.71 -3.76 -2.22
C ILE A 24 -3.73 -2.75 -2.73
N SER A 25 -4.76 -2.47 -1.94
CA SER A 25 -5.73 -1.43 -2.22
C SER A 25 -5.98 -0.54 -1.02
N GLY A 26 -6.40 0.69 -1.28
CA GLY A 26 -6.65 1.64 -0.23
C GLY A 26 -6.82 3.06 -0.75
N LEU A 27 -6.60 4.00 0.15
CA LEU A 27 -6.69 5.43 -0.12
C LEU A 27 -5.33 6.07 0.07
N TRP A 28 -5.01 7.05 -0.75
CA TRP A 28 -3.84 7.87 -0.56
C TRP A 28 -4.17 9.33 -0.76
N SER A 29 -3.50 10.20 -0.01
CA SER A 29 -3.65 11.64 -0.14
C SER A 29 -2.27 12.29 -0.13
N LYS A 30 -2.05 13.14 -1.13
CA LYS A 30 -0.87 14.01 -1.16
C LYS A 30 -1.25 15.34 -0.53
N GLU A 31 -0.87 15.53 0.73
CA GLU A 31 -1.08 16.80 1.43
C GLU A 31 0.02 17.82 1.08
N SER A 32 1.23 17.35 0.78
CA SER A 32 2.37 18.17 0.34
C SER A 32 3.34 17.33 -0.52
N LEU A 33 4.37 17.95 -1.08
CA LEU A 33 5.42 17.26 -1.86
C LEU A 33 6.07 16.12 -1.07
N GLU A 34 6.18 16.26 0.26
CA GLU A 34 6.83 15.31 1.16
C GLU A 34 5.87 14.54 2.08
N SER A 35 4.61 14.97 2.15
CA SER A 35 3.59 14.35 3.02
C SER A 35 2.59 13.57 2.18
N LEU A 36 2.89 12.28 2.02
CA LEU A 36 2.03 11.28 1.41
C LEU A 36 1.46 10.37 2.51
N ARG A 37 0.16 10.48 2.76
CA ARG A 37 -0.57 9.55 3.62
C ARG A 37 -1.15 8.42 2.78
N ILE A 38 -1.00 7.20 3.27
CA ILE A 38 -1.54 5.99 2.67
C ILE A 38 -2.31 5.27 3.76
N ASP A 39 -3.56 4.92 3.48
CA ASP A 39 -4.43 4.10 4.30
C ASP A 39 -4.71 2.82 3.52
N ILE A 40 -4.31 1.67 4.07
CA ILE A 40 -4.41 0.38 3.41
C ILE A 40 -5.72 -0.27 3.83
N HIS A 41 -6.61 -0.52 2.88
CA HIS A 41 -7.85 -1.24 3.11
C HIS A 41 -7.65 -2.76 3.00
N SER A 42 -6.84 -3.21 2.04
CA SER A 42 -6.53 -4.63 1.83
C SER A 42 -5.09 -4.82 1.41
N ILE A 43 -4.48 -5.88 1.91
CA ILE A 43 -3.16 -6.35 1.50
C ILE A 43 -3.19 -7.87 1.38
N GLU A 44 -2.82 -8.36 0.20
CA GLU A 44 -2.72 -9.78 -0.12
C GLU A 44 -1.30 -10.08 -0.62
N VAL A 45 -0.78 -11.26 -0.27
CA VAL A 45 0.50 -11.76 -0.75
C VAL A 45 0.29 -12.94 -1.70
N MET A 46 1.08 -13.04 -2.76
CA MET A 46 1.05 -14.20 -3.66
C MET A 46 1.71 -15.40 -2.96
N GLY A 47 0.90 -16.41 -2.64
CA GLY A 47 1.34 -17.74 -2.23
C GLY A 47 1.42 -18.72 -3.41
N THR A 48 1.52 -20.01 -3.10
CA THR A 48 1.54 -21.10 -4.08
C THR A 48 0.23 -21.23 -4.85
N ASP A 49 -0.89 -21.13 -4.13
CA ASP A 49 -2.23 -21.41 -4.65
C ASP A 49 -3.01 -20.13 -5.00
N GLY A 50 -2.34 -18.97 -4.99
CA GLY A 50 -2.94 -17.67 -5.32
C GLY A 50 -2.72 -16.62 -4.24
N TRP A 51 -3.63 -15.66 -4.15
CA TRP A 51 -3.54 -14.53 -3.24
C TRP A 51 -4.01 -14.90 -1.84
N VAL A 52 -3.23 -14.52 -0.84
CA VAL A 52 -3.51 -14.76 0.58
C VAL A 52 -3.69 -13.41 1.27
N LEU A 53 -4.89 -13.15 1.78
CA LEU A 53 -5.21 -11.95 2.54
C LEU A 53 -4.46 -11.91 3.87
N LEU A 54 -3.73 -10.82 4.12
CA LEU A 54 -2.99 -10.63 5.35
C LEU A 54 -3.84 -9.93 6.42
N ASN A 55 -3.73 -10.41 7.65
CA ASN A 55 -4.40 -9.80 8.80
C ASN A 55 -3.63 -8.56 9.27
N GLN A 56 -4.18 -7.37 9.00
CA GLN A 56 -3.57 -6.09 9.37
C GLN A 56 -3.52 -5.83 10.89
N SER A 57 -4.21 -6.63 11.71
CA SER A 57 -4.09 -6.58 13.17
C SER A 57 -2.90 -7.39 13.71
N ASN A 58 -2.19 -8.13 12.85
CA ASN A 58 -1.01 -8.90 13.24
C ASN A 58 0.25 -8.02 13.20
N GLU A 59 1.02 -7.98 14.29
CA GLU A 59 2.27 -7.19 14.40
C GLU A 59 3.26 -7.46 13.26
N LYS A 60 3.37 -8.70 12.78
CA LYS A 60 4.25 -9.04 11.65
C LYS A 60 3.80 -8.36 10.36
N VAL A 61 2.49 -8.28 10.14
CA VAL A 61 1.90 -7.64 8.96
C VAL A 61 2.02 -6.12 9.07
N ILE A 62 1.88 -5.55 10.27
CA ILE A 62 2.09 -4.12 10.53
C ILE A 62 3.55 -3.72 10.22
N ASN A 63 4.52 -4.51 10.68
CA ASN A 63 5.93 -4.28 10.38
C ASN A 63 6.21 -4.41 8.87
N LEU A 64 5.66 -5.45 8.23
CA LEU A 64 5.77 -5.62 6.78
C LEU A 64 5.18 -4.43 6.01
N ILE A 65 4.00 -3.94 6.39
CA ILE A 65 3.40 -2.74 5.78
C ILE A 65 4.33 -1.53 5.92
N THR A 66 4.96 -1.39 7.08
CA THR A 66 5.93 -0.32 7.35
C THR A 66 7.15 -0.42 6.41
N ASP A 67 7.68 -1.62 6.22
CA ASP A 67 8.80 -1.90 5.31
C ASP A 67 8.42 -1.71 3.83
N LEU A 68 7.16 -1.98 3.46
CA LEU A 68 6.63 -1.79 2.11
C LEU A 68 6.32 -0.32 1.78
N MET A 69 6.18 0.53 2.80
CA MET A 69 5.71 1.92 2.65
C MET A 69 6.57 2.76 1.68
N PRO A 70 7.91 2.72 1.71
CA PRO A 70 8.73 3.46 0.75
C PRO A 70 8.49 3.04 -0.71
N THR A 71 8.33 1.73 -0.94
CA THR A 71 8.06 1.15 -2.26
C THR A 71 6.67 1.55 -2.75
N LEU A 72 5.65 1.49 -1.87
CA LEU A 72 4.30 1.95 -2.17
C LEU A 72 4.25 3.43 -2.53
N LYS A 73 4.91 4.29 -1.74
CA LYS A 73 4.97 5.73 -2.01
C LYS A 73 5.57 6.01 -3.38
N THR A 74 6.69 5.35 -3.71
CA THR A 74 7.37 5.49 -5.02
C THR A 74 6.46 5.05 -6.15
N HIS A 75 5.79 3.91 -6.00
CA HIS A 75 4.91 3.35 -7.02
C HIS A 75 3.68 4.24 -7.29
N LEU A 76 3.04 4.75 -6.24
CA LEU A 76 1.88 5.64 -6.36
C LEU A 76 2.25 6.99 -6.99
N LEU A 77 3.40 7.58 -6.60
CA LEU A 77 3.88 8.83 -7.18
C LEU A 77 4.29 8.70 -8.66
N ALA A 78 4.82 7.53 -9.06
CA ALA A 78 5.17 7.26 -10.45
C ALA A 78 3.93 7.10 -11.35
N ASN A 79 2.86 6.48 -10.82
CA ASN A 79 1.61 6.24 -11.53
C ASN A 79 0.59 7.39 -11.42
N SER A 80 0.85 8.43 -10.63
CA SER A 80 -0.03 9.60 -10.52
C SER A 80 0.25 10.68 -11.58
N ARG A 81 0.76 10.30 -12.76
CA ARG A 81 1.09 11.22 -13.86
C ARG A 81 0.01 11.20 -14.94
#